data_AF-A0A662NTK3-F1
#
_entry.id   AF-A0A662NTK3-F1
#
_cell.length_a   1.000
_cell.length_b   1.000
_cell.length_c   1.000
_cell.angle_alpha   90.00
_cell.angle_beta   90.00
_cell.angle_gamma   90.00
#
_symmetry.space_group_name_H-M   'P 1'
#
loop_
_entity.id
_entity.type
_entity.pdbx_description
1 polymer ?
#
loop_
_entity_poly.entity_id
_entity_poly.type
_entity_poly.pdbx_seq_one_letter_code
_entity_poly.pdbx_strand_id
1 'polypeptide(L)'
;MRILVDDYGVFVGKKNKCFVIRLKGEEKEISSEKVEQIIISKASSISSGAVELAVENNIDIVFLSPIGRPIARVYPCKMGGTTKTRRKQLEASMSETGKKVAQRLIHAKLMNQSNFIRSLAKNRTEKQVLDEVFIFLRKKAEELMKLEPYETKKFFSIEGLCGKKYFEAL
;
A
#
# COMPACT_ATOMS: atom_id res chain seq x y z
N MET A 1 9.30 7.19 -12.51
CA MET A 1 10.32 6.11 -12.27
C MET A 1 10.57 5.94 -10.77
N ARG A 2 10.91 4.72 -10.32
CA ARG A 2 11.36 4.47 -8.94
C ARG A 2 12.85 4.19 -8.89
N ILE A 3 13.56 4.85 -7.98
CA ILE A 3 14.96 4.55 -7.70
C ILE A 3 14.98 3.49 -6.60
N LEU A 4 15.57 2.33 -6.88
CA LEU A 4 15.83 1.29 -5.89
C LEU A 4 17.32 1.34 -5.51
N VAL A 5 17.59 1.47 -4.22
CA VAL A 5 18.92 1.40 -3.62
C VAL A 5 18.97 0.12 -2.78
N ASP A 6 19.49 -0.93 -3.38
CA ASP A 6 19.55 -2.29 -2.84
C ASP A 6 20.96 -2.84 -2.72
N ASP A 7 21.99 -1.98 -2.80
CA ASP A 7 23.38 -2.33 -2.56
C ASP A 7 23.95 -1.68 -1.28
N TYR A 8 24.96 -2.32 -0.70
CA TYR A 8 25.67 -1.81 0.46
C TYR A 8 26.63 -0.68 0.09
N GLY A 9 26.66 0.38 0.89
CA GLY A 9 27.58 1.50 0.71
C GLY A 9 27.21 2.46 -0.43
N VAL A 10 25.99 2.35 -0.97
CA VAL A 10 25.47 3.32 -1.93
C VAL A 10 25.31 4.69 -1.24
N PHE A 11 25.71 5.75 -1.94
CA PHE A 11 25.46 7.12 -1.52
C PHE A 11 24.49 7.80 -2.47
N VAL A 12 23.40 8.35 -1.93
CA VAL A 12 22.39 9.14 -2.67
C VAL A 12 22.61 10.61 -2.37
N GLY A 13 23.09 11.34 -3.37
CA GLY A 13 23.36 12.77 -3.31
C GLY A 13 22.46 13.60 -4.22
N LYS A 14 22.72 14.90 -4.25
CA LYS A 14 22.11 15.89 -5.14
C LYS A 14 23.22 16.57 -5.93
N LYS A 15 22.97 16.80 -7.22
CA LYS A 15 23.75 17.70 -8.08
C LYS A 15 22.77 18.44 -8.97
N ASN A 16 22.66 19.76 -8.78
CA ASN A 16 21.63 20.58 -9.41
C ASN A 16 20.21 20.01 -9.16
N LYS A 17 19.48 19.68 -10.23
CA LYS A 17 18.14 19.06 -10.19
C LYS A 17 18.17 17.54 -10.38
N CYS A 18 19.33 16.91 -10.20
CA CYS A 18 19.49 15.46 -10.35
C CYS A 18 19.81 14.81 -9.02
N PHE A 19 19.24 13.63 -8.80
CA PHE A 19 19.74 12.67 -7.83
C PHE A 19 21.01 12.02 -8.38
N VAL A 20 22.00 11.90 -7.51
CA VAL A 20 23.28 11.28 -7.84
C VAL A 20 23.42 10.01 -7.02
N ILE A 21 23.52 8.86 -7.67
CA ILE A 21 23.71 7.57 -7.03
C ILE A 21 25.17 7.18 -7.23
N ARG A 22 25.91 7.01 -6.13
CA ARG A 22 27.33 6.62 -6.16
C ARG A 22 27.52 5.26 -5.52
N LEU A 23 28.28 4.40 -6.21
CA LEU A 23 28.71 3.11 -5.70
C LEU A 23 30.10 2.79 -6.26
N LYS A 24 31.09 2.55 -5.38
CA LYS A 24 32.44 2.08 -5.76
C LYS A 24 33.13 2.88 -6.91
N GLY A 25 32.89 4.19 -6.98
CA GLY A 25 33.46 5.06 -8.01
C GLY A 25 32.60 5.26 -9.25
N GLU A 26 31.53 4.46 -9.42
CA GLU A 26 30.52 4.71 -10.45
C GLU A 26 29.51 5.76 -9.96
N GLU A 27 29.16 6.69 -10.84
CA GLU A 27 28.19 7.75 -10.59
C GLU A 27 27.08 7.72 -11.64
N LYS A 28 25.83 7.67 -11.19
CA LYS A 28 24.65 7.77 -12.05
C LYS A 28 23.82 8.97 -11.66
N GLU A 29 23.57 9.85 -12.63
CA GLU A 29 22.70 11.01 -12.46
C GLU A 29 21.29 10.72 -13.00
N ILE A 30 20.28 11.09 -12.21
CA ILE A 30 18.87 10.93 -12.56
C ILE A 30 18.13 12.23 -12.26
N SER A 31 17.53 12.84 -13.29
CA SER A 31 16.69 14.03 -13.11
C SER A 31 15.54 13.77 -12.13
N SER A 32 15.33 14.69 -11.18
CA SER A 32 14.26 14.59 -10.19
C SER A 32 12.87 14.55 -10.82
N GLU A 33 12.67 15.20 -11.96
CA GLU A 33 11.38 15.24 -12.67
C GLU A 33 10.91 13.88 -13.16
N LYS A 34 11.84 12.92 -13.34
CA LYS A 34 11.52 11.56 -13.77
C LYS A 34 11.29 10.60 -12.59
N VAL A 35 11.54 11.05 -11.36
CA VAL A 35 11.54 10.20 -10.16
C VAL A 35 10.26 10.45 -9.38
N GLU A 36 9.56 9.37 -9.05
CA GLU A 36 8.35 9.39 -8.23
C GLU A 36 8.62 8.94 -6.79
N GLN A 37 9.61 8.05 -6.62
CA GLN A 37 9.91 7.45 -5.34
C GLN A 37 11.37 6.97 -5.29
N ILE A 38 11.97 7.06 -4.11
CA ILE A 38 13.27 6.50 -3.77
C ILE A 38 13.07 5.45 -2.68
N ILE A 39 13.52 4.22 -2.92
CA ILE A 39 13.43 3.11 -1.99
C ILE A 39 14.84 2.71 -1.58
N ILE A 40 15.13 2.76 -0.28
CA ILE A 40 16.40 2.37 0.31
C ILE A 40 16.18 1.09 1.11
N SER A 41 16.82 -0.01 0.74
CA SER A 41 16.58 -1.34 1.34
C SER A 41 17.79 -1.97 2.03
N LYS A 42 19.01 -1.48 1.75
CA LYS A 42 20.26 -1.90 2.40
C LYS A 42 20.98 -0.70 3.01
N ALA A 43 22.06 -0.96 3.75
CA ALA A 43 22.83 0.09 4.40
C ALA A 43 23.45 1.03 3.35
N SER A 44 22.82 2.20 3.21
CA SER A 44 23.20 3.26 2.28
C SER A 44 23.08 4.60 3.00
N SER A 45 23.71 5.62 2.44
CA SER A 45 23.67 6.98 2.96
C SER A 45 22.93 7.88 2.00
N ILE A 46 22.17 8.84 2.52
CA ILE A 46 21.49 9.86 1.73
C ILE A 46 21.86 11.24 2.27
N SER A 47 22.19 12.18 1.40
CA SER A 47 22.50 13.55 1.81
C SER A 47 21.24 14.34 2.15
N SER A 48 21.35 15.32 3.05
CA SER A 48 20.26 16.25 3.34
C SER A 48 19.76 16.97 2.09
N GLY A 49 20.66 17.35 1.17
CA GLY A 49 20.29 17.96 -0.11
C GLY A 49 19.48 17.04 -1.02
N ALA A 50 19.76 15.73 -1.02
CA ALA A 50 18.93 14.77 -1.75
C ALA A 50 17.53 14.66 -1.12
N VAL A 51 17.44 14.63 0.21
CA VAL A 51 16.15 14.64 0.93
C VAL A 51 15.35 15.90 0.61
N GLU A 52 15.99 17.07 0.64
CA GLU A 52 15.37 18.35 0.29
C GLU A 52 14.83 18.34 -1.15
N LEU A 53 15.65 17.93 -2.13
CA LEU A 53 15.23 17.83 -3.53
C LEU A 53 14.03 16.90 -3.71
N ALA A 54 14.03 15.76 -3.01
CA ALA A 54 12.91 14.83 -3.04
C ALA A 54 11.63 15.49 -2.50
N VAL A 55 11.71 16.12 -1.34
CA VAL A 55 10.57 16.80 -0.70
C VAL A 55 10.03 17.96 -1.56
N GLU A 56 10.91 18.75 -2.17
CA GLU A 56 10.53 19.86 -3.04
C GLU A 56 9.70 19.38 -4.24
N ASN A 57 10.10 18.24 -4.82
CA ASN A 57 9.48 17.62 -6.00
C ASN A 57 8.37 16.61 -5.64
N ASN A 58 7.93 16.54 -4.38
CA ASN A 58 6.93 15.58 -3.88
C ASN A 58 7.29 14.10 -4.13
N ILE A 59 8.57 13.78 -4.03
CA ILE A 59 9.13 12.44 -4.22
C ILE A 59 9.17 11.74 -2.85
N ASP A 60 8.53 10.59 -2.76
CA ASP A 60 8.48 9.78 -1.53
C ASP A 60 9.82 9.06 -1.32
N ILE A 61 10.37 9.12 -0.10
CA ILE A 61 11.56 8.33 0.26
C ILE A 61 11.14 7.28 1.28
N VAL A 62 11.36 6.01 0.96
CA VAL A 62 10.99 4.88 1.83
C VAL A 62 12.23 4.10 2.22
N PHE A 63 12.44 3.96 3.52
CA PHE A 63 13.47 3.09 4.09
C PHE A 63 12.84 1.74 4.43
N LEU A 64 13.43 0.69 3.91
CA LEU A 64 13.08 -0.71 4.13
C LEU A 64 14.24 -1.41 4.83
N SER A 65 13.91 -2.43 5.61
CA SER A 65 14.88 -3.43 6.05
C SER A 65 15.31 -4.33 4.87
N PRO A 66 16.40 -5.10 5.02
CA PRO A 66 16.84 -6.04 3.99
C PRO A 66 15.79 -7.07 3.56
N ILE A 67 14.81 -7.37 4.43
CA ILE A 67 13.68 -8.27 4.16
C ILE A 67 12.43 -7.54 3.65
N GLY A 68 12.55 -6.27 3.26
CA GLY A 68 11.47 -5.47 2.66
C GLY A 68 10.49 -4.85 3.65
N ARG A 69 10.66 -5.04 4.97
CA ARG A 69 9.81 -4.39 5.98
C ARG A 69 10.05 -2.87 6.01
N PRO A 70 9.02 -2.02 5.92
CA PRO A 70 9.18 -0.58 6.07
C PRO A 70 9.68 -0.18 7.46
N ILE A 71 10.75 0.63 7.50
CA ILE A 71 11.37 1.17 8.72
C ILE A 71 10.91 2.62 8.91
N ALA A 72 11.04 3.44 7.87
CA ALA A 72 10.73 4.86 7.92
C ALA A 72 10.29 5.34 6.53
N ARG A 73 9.57 6.46 6.52
CA ARG A 73 9.21 7.20 5.31
C ARG A 73 9.49 8.67 5.54
N VAL A 74 10.10 9.32 4.56
CA VAL A 74 10.22 10.78 4.53
C VAL A 74 9.25 11.30 3.49
N TYR A 75 8.39 12.20 3.94
CA TYR A 75 7.34 12.82 3.14
C TYR A 75 7.40 14.34 3.32
N PRO A 76 7.00 15.15 2.32
CA PRO A 76 7.00 16.59 2.44
C PRO A 76 6.25 17.10 3.69
N CYS A 77 6.87 18.04 4.41
CA CYS A 77 6.23 18.83 5.47
C CYS A 77 5.23 19.88 4.92
N LYS A 78 4.62 19.61 3.76
CA LYS A 78 3.60 20.46 3.15
C LYS A 78 2.23 19.92 3.55
N MET A 79 1.26 20.81 3.72
CA MET A 79 -0.12 20.41 3.96
C MET A 79 -0.68 19.71 2.71
N GLY A 80 -0.64 18.38 2.69
CA GLY A 80 -1.39 17.58 1.72
C GLY A 80 -2.89 17.68 1.99
N GLY A 81 -3.66 18.06 0.96
CA GLY A 81 -5.12 18.23 1.03
C GLY A 81 -5.57 19.48 1.79
N THR A 82 -6.88 19.78 1.73
CA THR A 82 -7.45 20.95 2.41
C THR A 82 -7.73 20.66 3.89
N THR A 83 -7.59 21.66 4.77
CA THR A 83 -7.96 21.55 6.20
C THR A 83 -9.40 21.08 6.39
N LYS A 84 -10.30 21.54 5.50
CA LYS A 84 -11.70 21.09 5.40
C LYS A 84 -11.82 19.58 5.21
N THR A 85 -11.00 18.98 4.34
CA THR A 85 -11.04 17.52 4.07
C THR A 85 -10.62 16.73 5.30
N ARG A 86 -9.54 17.13 5.97
CA ARG A 86 -9.07 16.45 7.19
C ARG A 86 -10.11 16.51 8.31
N ARG A 87 -10.71 17.69 8.52
CA ARG A 87 -11.81 17.85 9.48
C ARG A 87 -12.97 16.92 9.15
N LYS A 88 -13.38 16.84 7.88
CA LYS A 88 -14.45 15.93 7.44
C LYS A 88 -14.11 14.46 7.60
N GLN A 89 -12.85 14.06 7.42
CA GLN A 89 -12.40 12.68 7.69
C GLN A 89 -12.50 12.32 9.18
N LEU A 90 -12.14 13.24 10.08
CA LEU A 90 -12.29 13.06 11.53
C LEU A 90 -13.77 13.02 11.96
N GLU A 91 -14.60 13.90 11.41
CA GLU A 91 -16.05 13.86 11.64
C GLU A 91 -16.66 12.55 11.10
N ALA A 92 -16.19 12.07 9.94
CA ALA A 92 -16.63 10.82 9.35
C ALA A 92 -16.24 9.61 10.20
N SER A 93 -15.03 9.57 10.78
CA SER A 93 -14.57 8.42 11.56
C SER A 93 -15.39 8.16 12.83
N MET A 94 -16.05 9.18 13.36
CA MET A 94 -16.92 9.10 14.54
C MET A 94 -18.41 8.96 14.21
N SER A 95 -18.78 8.96 12.93
CA SER A 95 -20.17 8.92 12.49
C SER A 95 -20.50 7.68 11.66
N GLU A 96 -21.78 7.52 11.33
CA GLU A 96 -22.27 6.42 10.48
C GLU A 96 -21.60 6.41 9.10
N THR A 97 -21.11 7.56 8.63
CA THR A 97 -20.37 7.69 7.38
C THR A 97 -19.09 6.85 7.40
N GLY A 98 -18.31 6.89 8.49
CA GLY A 98 -17.07 6.11 8.60
C GLY A 98 -17.34 4.61 8.59
N LYS A 99 -18.44 4.18 9.23
CA LYS A 99 -18.88 2.78 9.21
C LYS A 99 -19.24 2.32 7.80
N LYS A 100 -20.00 3.13 7.05
CA LYS A 100 -20.33 2.86 5.64
C LYS A 100 -19.06 2.78 4.77
N VAL A 101 -18.07 3.63 5.02
CA VAL A 101 -16.77 3.56 4.33
C VAL A 101 -16.06 2.24 4.62
N ALA A 102 -15.93 1.86 5.90
CA ALA A 102 -15.30 0.60 6.30
C ALA A 102 -16.02 -0.63 5.70
N GLN A 103 -17.35 -0.64 5.76
CA GLN A 103 -18.19 -1.69 5.19
C GLN A 103 -17.95 -1.83 3.67
N ARG A 104 -17.94 -0.71 2.93
CA ARG A 104 -17.68 -0.72 1.50
C ARG A 104 -16.27 -1.16 1.15
N LEU A 105 -15.26 -0.80 1.95
CA LEU A 105 -13.88 -1.25 1.74
C LEU A 105 -13.75 -2.76 1.89
N ILE A 106 -14.31 -3.34 2.96
CA ILE A 106 -14.28 -4.79 3.18
C ILE A 106 -15.10 -5.52 2.12
N HIS A 107 -16.30 -5.02 1.80
CA HIS A 107 -17.12 -5.56 0.72
C HIS A 107 -16.35 -5.59 -0.61
N ALA A 108 -15.72 -4.47 -1.00
CA ALA A 108 -14.93 -4.40 -2.23
C ALA A 108 -13.75 -5.39 -2.22
N LYS A 109 -13.06 -5.54 -1.07
CA LYS A 109 -12.01 -6.54 -0.90
C LYS A 109 -12.53 -7.95 -1.16
N LEU A 110 -13.63 -8.34 -0.51
CA LEU A 110 -14.21 -9.69 -0.65
C LEU A 110 -14.70 -9.96 -2.07
N MET A 111 -15.30 -8.96 -2.72
CA MET A 111 -15.74 -9.07 -4.12
C MET A 111 -14.55 -9.28 -5.06
N ASN A 112 -13.47 -8.51 -4.90
CA ASN A 112 -12.25 -8.67 -5.70
C ASN A 112 -11.61 -10.04 -5.49
N GLN A 113 -11.52 -10.50 -4.23
CA GLN A 113 -11.02 -11.83 -3.89
C GLN A 113 -11.87 -12.94 -4.52
N SER A 114 -13.20 -12.84 -4.42
CA SER A 114 -14.11 -13.82 -5.02
C SER A 114 -13.97 -13.88 -6.55
N ASN A 115 -13.88 -12.72 -7.21
CA ASN A 115 -13.72 -12.65 -8.66
C ASN A 115 -12.37 -13.22 -9.12
N PHE A 116 -11.31 -13.01 -8.34
CA PHE A 116 -10.01 -13.60 -8.60
C PHE A 116 -10.05 -15.13 -8.49
N ILE A 117 -10.62 -15.68 -7.41
CA ILE A 117 -10.79 -17.13 -7.23
C ILE A 117 -11.61 -17.73 -8.39
N ARG A 118 -12.71 -17.09 -8.78
CA ARG A 118 -13.52 -17.52 -9.94
C ARG A 118 -12.72 -17.51 -11.24
N SER A 119 -11.80 -16.55 -11.42
CA SER A 119 -10.91 -16.50 -12.57
C SER A 119 -9.92 -17.67 -12.55
N LEU A 120 -9.33 -17.97 -11.40
CA LEU A 120 -8.41 -19.11 -11.21
C LEU A 120 -9.08 -20.46 -11.45
N ALA A 121 -10.34 -20.62 -11.01
CA ALA A 121 -11.12 -21.85 -11.16
C ALA A 121 -11.32 -22.29 -12.62
N LYS A 122 -11.19 -21.37 -13.59
CA LYS A 122 -11.32 -21.68 -15.02
C LYS A 122 -10.19 -22.59 -15.54
N ASN A 123 -9.00 -22.47 -14.96
CA ASN A 123 -7.78 -23.08 -15.49
C ASN A 123 -7.15 -24.11 -14.53
N ARG A 124 -7.81 -24.43 -13.41
CA ARG A 124 -7.30 -25.35 -12.38
C ARG A 124 -8.16 -26.62 -12.30
N THR A 125 -7.51 -27.75 -12.00
CA THR A 125 -8.14 -29.06 -11.78
C THR A 125 -9.02 -29.07 -10.52
N GLU A 126 -8.66 -28.28 -9.51
CA GLU A 126 -9.38 -28.13 -8.23
C GLU A 126 -10.58 -27.16 -8.30
N LYS A 127 -11.26 -27.11 -9.46
CA LYS A 127 -12.34 -26.17 -9.73
C LYS A 127 -13.43 -26.19 -8.67
N GLN A 128 -13.81 -27.37 -8.18
CA GLN A 128 -14.89 -27.52 -7.21
C GLN A 128 -14.59 -26.82 -5.88
N VAL A 129 -13.37 -26.98 -5.35
CA VAL A 129 -12.93 -26.33 -4.11
C VAL A 129 -12.89 -24.80 -4.28
N LEU A 130 -12.43 -24.32 -5.43
CA LEU A 130 -12.37 -22.89 -5.73
C LEU A 130 -13.76 -22.28 -5.91
N ASP A 131 -14.70 -22.99 -6.53
CA ASP A 131 -16.08 -22.56 -6.68
C ASP A 131 -16.78 -22.47 -5.30
N GLU A 132 -16.52 -23.40 -4.39
CA GLU A 132 -17.00 -23.34 -3.00
C GLU A 132 -16.47 -22.10 -2.26
N VAL A 133 -15.18 -21.79 -2.41
CA VAL A 133 -14.55 -20.60 -1.81
C VAL A 133 -15.14 -19.33 -2.42
N PHE A 134 -15.35 -19.29 -3.74
CA PHE A 134 -16.01 -18.17 -4.43
C PHE A 134 -17.41 -17.91 -3.86
N ILE A 135 -18.25 -18.95 -3.75
CA ILE A 135 -19.61 -18.85 -3.20
C ILE A 135 -19.56 -18.36 -1.75
N PHE A 136 -18.64 -18.91 -0.94
CA PHE A 136 -18.47 -18.53 0.46
C PHE A 136 -18.11 -17.04 0.61
N LEU A 137 -17.10 -16.56 -0.11
CA LEU A 137 -16.65 -15.17 -0.04
C LEU A 137 -17.76 -14.21 -0.47
N ARG A 138 -18.48 -14.55 -1.55
CA ARG A 138 -19.58 -13.72 -2.05
C ARG A 138 -20.75 -13.67 -1.07
N LYS A 139 -21.13 -14.81 -0.48
CA LYS A 139 -22.17 -14.86 0.55
C LYS A 139 -21.81 -13.99 1.77
N LYS A 140 -20.55 -14.05 2.22
CA LYS A 140 -20.08 -13.24 3.34
C LYS A 140 -20.01 -11.75 3.02
N ALA A 141 -19.69 -11.37 1.77
CA ALA A 141 -19.75 -9.98 1.33
C ALA A 141 -21.19 -9.43 1.42
N GLU A 142 -22.19 -10.19 0.95
CA GLU A 142 -23.60 -9.80 1.01
C GLU A 142 -24.14 -9.75 2.46
N GLU A 143 -23.73 -10.70 3.31
CA GLU A 143 -24.08 -10.72 4.74
C GLU A 143 -23.53 -9.47 5.45
N LEU A 144 -22.29 -9.08 5.13
CA LEU A 144 -21.63 -7.90 5.71
C LEU A 144 -22.35 -6.59 5.34
N MET A 145 -23.00 -6.51 4.18
CA MET A 145 -23.79 -5.34 3.78
C MET A 145 -25.09 -5.18 4.57
N LYS A 146 -25.65 -6.27 5.10
CA LYS A 146 -26.94 -6.30 5.83
C LYS A 146 -26.79 -6.25 7.34
N LEU A 147 -25.55 -6.13 7.83
CA LEU A 147 -25.23 -6.34 9.23
C LEU A 147 -25.53 -5.08 10.05
N GLU A 148 -26.60 -5.14 10.85
CA GLU A 148 -26.97 -4.11 11.83
C GLU A 148 -27.20 -4.73 13.22
N PRO A 149 -26.76 -4.09 14.32
CA PRO A 149 -25.98 -2.85 14.37
C PRO A 149 -24.53 -3.05 13.91
N TYR A 150 -23.87 -1.96 13.52
CA TYR A 150 -22.45 -1.98 13.17
C TYR A 150 -21.60 -2.36 14.37
N GLU A 151 -20.81 -3.42 14.24
CA GLU A 151 -19.95 -3.93 15.30
C GLU A 151 -18.54 -4.19 14.75
N THR A 152 -17.59 -3.31 15.06
CA THR A 152 -16.22 -3.33 14.50
C THR A 152 -15.56 -4.70 14.61
N LYS A 153 -15.71 -5.38 15.76
CA LYS A 153 -15.14 -6.72 15.98
C LYS A 153 -15.69 -7.74 14.97
N LYS A 154 -16.99 -7.72 14.70
CA LYS A 154 -17.64 -8.65 13.77
C LYS A 154 -17.19 -8.43 12.33
N PHE A 155 -16.99 -7.17 11.92
CA PHE A 155 -16.44 -6.82 10.61
C PHE A 155 -15.03 -7.38 10.42
N PHE A 156 -14.14 -7.18 11.41
CA PHE A 156 -12.79 -7.75 11.37
C PHE A 156 -12.79 -9.28 11.46
N SER A 157 -13.71 -9.89 12.21
CA SER A 157 -13.84 -11.35 12.25
C SER A 157 -14.26 -11.93 10.89
N ILE A 158 -15.21 -11.30 10.20
CA ILE A 158 -15.62 -11.71 8.85
C ILE A 158 -14.45 -11.53 7.87
N GLU A 159 -13.79 -10.37 7.90
CA GLU A 159 -12.65 -10.06 7.03
C GLU A 159 -11.49 -11.06 7.23
N GLY A 160 -11.15 -11.37 8.48
CA GLY A 160 -10.10 -12.33 8.81
C GLY A 160 -10.45 -13.76 8.40
N LEU A 161 -11.69 -14.21 8.65
CA LEU A 161 -12.16 -15.54 8.23
C LEU A 161 -12.13 -15.69 6.70
N CYS A 162 -12.64 -14.70 5.98
CA CYS A 162 -12.61 -14.68 4.53
C CYS A 162 -11.18 -14.58 3.99
N GLY A 163 -10.33 -13.78 4.62
CA GLY A 163 -8.91 -13.68 4.28
C GLY A 163 -8.19 -15.01 4.41
N LYS A 164 -8.40 -15.72 5.53
CA LYS A 164 -7.85 -17.06 5.76
C LYS A 164 -8.29 -18.04 4.66
N LYS A 165 -9.60 -18.17 4.41
CA LYS A 165 -10.11 -19.06 3.36
C LYS A 165 -9.63 -18.69 1.96
N TYR A 166 -9.50 -17.39 1.68
CA TYR A 166 -8.97 -16.92 0.40
C TYR A 166 -7.52 -17.39 0.20
N PHE A 167 -6.64 -17.19 1.20
CA PHE A 167 -5.24 -17.61 1.08
C PHE A 167 -5.06 -19.13 1.13
N GLU A 168 -5.91 -19.87 1.83
CA GLU A 168 -5.93 -21.34 1.78
C GLU A 168 -6.29 -21.89 0.40
N ALA A 169 -6.98 -21.10 -0.43
CA ALA A 169 -7.44 -21.49 -1.76
C ALA A 169 -6.47 -21.09 -2.90
N LEU A 170 -5.45 -20.28 -2.63
CA LEU A 170 -4.49 -19.80 -3.63
C LEU A 170 -3.37 -20.79 -3.88
#